data_AF-A0AAE6BGD0-F1
#
_entry.id   AF-A0AAE6BGD0-F1
#
_cell.length_a   1.000
_cell.length_b   1.000
_cell.length_c   1.000
_cell.angle_alpha   90.00
_cell.angle_beta   90.00
_cell.angle_gamma   90.00
#
_symmetry.space_group_name_H-M   'P 1'
#
loop_
_entity.id
_entity.type
_entity.pdbx_description
1 polymer ?
#
loop_
_entity_poly.entity_id
_entity_poly.type
_entity_poly.pdbx_seq_one_letter_code
_entity_poly.pdbx_strand_id
1 'polypeptide(L)'
;MRTIALDHVTWRNCWADVGTYSHKATLENFIKDVVEPGLASLDSKITEYAEKGGAWEAFAVPDLKAVRRETTVAFSLAIQSIWERQLRGYLQRCVAELYPKRADLHDMTQSNKWVVVEALFLNLRGVALTSFPSYSVLSTLHLLGNAARHGEGQSVTKLRREHPEFWPEMPFGDYTPLVHLGKLLVTLEHLRHFSEAIGAFWDEIEIIRLRSLNSKDDRIHRGIEELIRQRKFVT
;
A
#
# COMPACT_ATOMS: atom_id res chain seq x y z
N MET A 1 -18.91 11.57 5.81
CA MET A 1 -17.92 12.27 4.96
C MET A 1 -18.33 12.01 3.52
N ARG A 2 -18.71 13.03 2.74
CA ARG A 2 -19.13 12.83 1.34
C ARG A 2 -17.89 12.49 0.52
N THR A 3 -17.76 11.23 0.11
CA THR A 3 -16.80 10.81 -0.91
C THR A 3 -17.08 11.66 -2.15
N ILE A 4 -16.11 12.48 -2.58
CA ILE A 4 -16.19 13.07 -3.90
C ILE A 4 -16.17 11.88 -4.85
N ALA A 5 -17.25 11.66 -5.59
CA ALA A 5 -17.22 10.69 -6.66
C ALA A 5 -16.13 11.15 -7.63
N LEU A 6 -15.03 10.38 -7.72
CA LEU A 6 -13.93 10.63 -8.66
C LEU A 6 -14.42 10.67 -10.12
N ASP A 7 -15.67 10.30 -10.37
CA ASP A 7 -16.40 10.27 -11.64
C ASP A 7 -16.35 11.57 -12.44
N HIS A 8 -16.16 12.71 -11.78
CA HIS A 8 -16.08 14.02 -12.44
C HIS A 8 -14.70 14.68 -12.34
N VAL A 9 -13.73 14.00 -11.71
CA VAL A 9 -12.37 14.55 -11.57
C VAL A 9 -11.64 14.46 -12.90
N THR A 10 -11.03 15.58 -13.29
CA THR A 10 -10.11 15.69 -14.42
C THR A 10 -8.92 16.54 -14.02
N TRP A 11 -7.76 16.33 -14.62
CA TRP A 11 -6.58 17.14 -14.38
C TRP A 11 -5.80 17.40 -15.68
N ARG A 12 -4.78 18.27 -15.58
CA ARG A 12 -3.82 18.43 -16.67
C ARG A 12 -2.94 17.18 -16.76
N ASN A 13 -3.11 16.41 -17.82
CA ASN A 13 -2.28 15.25 -18.10
C ASN A 13 -0.82 15.65 -18.34
N CYS A 14 0.08 14.76 -17.93
CA CYS A 14 1.52 14.81 -18.24
C CYS A 14 2.04 13.39 -18.53
N TRP A 15 3.29 13.25 -18.95
CA TRP A 15 3.90 11.94 -19.25
C TRP A 15 3.94 11.00 -18.05
N ALA A 16 3.95 11.54 -16.83
CA ALA A 16 3.90 10.72 -15.61
C ALA A 16 2.61 9.90 -15.50
N ASP A 17 1.52 10.35 -16.13
CA ASP A 17 0.25 9.63 -16.15
C ASP A 17 0.27 8.44 -17.11
N VAL A 18 1.20 8.41 -18.06
CA VAL A 18 1.34 7.31 -19.01
C VAL A 18 2.15 6.18 -18.38
N GLY A 19 1.65 4.95 -18.46
CA GLY A 19 2.40 3.77 -18.01
C GLY A 19 2.22 3.43 -16.53
N THR A 20 1.29 4.08 -15.82
CA THR A 20 0.96 3.75 -14.42
C THR A 20 0.50 2.31 -14.24
N TYR A 21 -0.02 1.65 -15.28
CA TYR A 21 -0.33 0.21 -15.30
C TYR A 21 0.86 -0.66 -14.88
N SER A 22 2.10 -0.23 -15.16
CA SER A 22 3.30 -0.97 -14.78
C SER A 22 3.51 -1.01 -13.27
N HIS A 23 3.00 -0.02 -12.53
CA HIS A 23 3.08 0.03 -11.07
C HIS A 23 2.23 -1.04 -10.41
N LYS A 24 1.01 -1.25 -10.93
CA LYS A 24 0.12 -2.35 -10.53
C LYS A 24 0.76 -3.71 -10.81
N ALA A 25 1.19 -3.95 -12.05
CA ALA A 25 1.82 -5.20 -12.44
C ALA A 25 3.07 -5.54 -11.60
N THR A 26 3.86 -4.52 -11.22
CA THR A 26 5.03 -4.72 -10.34
C THR A 26 4.64 -5.34 -9.00
N LEU A 27 3.54 -4.89 -8.39
CA LEU A 27 3.11 -5.40 -7.09
C LEU A 27 2.37 -6.73 -7.18
N GLU A 28 1.55 -6.91 -8.22
CA GLU A 28 0.90 -8.20 -8.49
C GLU A 28 1.95 -9.31 -8.65
N ASN A 29 2.99 -9.06 -9.45
CA ASN A 29 4.10 -10.00 -9.62
C ASN A 29 4.92 -10.16 -8.33
N PHE A 30 5.16 -9.09 -7.57
CA PHE A 30 5.85 -9.20 -6.29
C PHE A 30 5.09 -10.11 -5.30
N ILE A 31 3.76 -9.97 -5.21
CA ILE A 31 2.94 -10.85 -4.38
C ILE A 31 3.02 -12.29 -4.87
N LYS A 32 2.69 -12.50 -6.15
CA LYS A 32 2.54 -13.83 -6.74
C LYS A 32 3.85 -14.61 -6.82
N ASP A 33 4.93 -13.94 -7.22
CA ASP A 33 6.18 -14.60 -7.58
C ASP A 33 7.21 -14.59 -6.44
N VAL A 34 7.01 -13.76 -5.40
CA VAL A 34 7.97 -13.63 -4.28
C VAL A 34 7.30 -13.88 -2.92
N VAL A 35 6.24 -13.15 -2.59
CA VAL A 35 5.63 -13.22 -1.25
C VAL A 35 4.95 -14.55 -1.01
N GLU A 36 4.07 -14.98 -1.92
CA GLU A 36 3.31 -16.22 -1.77
C GLU A 36 4.23 -17.46 -1.71
N PRO A 37 5.20 -17.65 -2.63
CA PRO A 37 6.10 -18.79 -2.57
C PRO A 37 6.98 -18.76 -1.32
N GLY A 38 7.43 -17.57 -0.90
CA GLY A 38 8.24 -17.40 0.30
C GLY A 38 7.51 -17.84 1.56
N LEU A 39 6.25 -17.42 1.74
CA LEU A 39 5.44 -17.82 2.88
C LEU A 39 5.02 -19.30 2.81
N ALA A 40 4.66 -19.80 1.63
CA ALA A 40 4.29 -21.21 1.43
C ALA A 40 5.44 -22.18 1.79
N SER A 41 6.68 -21.79 1.50
CA SER A 41 7.88 -22.54 1.88
C SER A 41 8.06 -22.64 3.40
N LEU A 42 7.83 -21.53 4.12
CA LEU A 42 7.86 -21.52 5.59
C LEU A 42 6.71 -22.35 6.19
N ASP A 43 5.50 -22.21 5.65
CA ASP A 43 4.32 -22.95 6.10
C ASP A 43 4.47 -24.46 5.91
N SER A 44 5.06 -24.88 4.80
CA SER A 44 5.39 -26.29 4.54
C SER A 44 6.38 -26.84 5.58
N LYS A 45 7.45 -26.10 5.89
CA LYS A 45 8.45 -26.51 6.90
C LYS A 45 7.88 -26.59 8.31
N ILE A 46 7.03 -25.62 8.68
CA ILE A 46 6.33 -25.63 9.96
C ILE A 46 5.48 -26.89 10.09
N THR A 47 4.74 -27.25 9.04
CA THR A 47 3.88 -28.44 9.02
C THR A 47 4.72 -29.71 9.12
N GLU A 48 5.78 -29.84 8.31
CA GLU A 48 6.70 -30.99 8.33
C GLU A 48 7.30 -31.22 9.73
N TYR A 49 7.74 -30.16 10.40
CA TYR A 49 8.38 -30.28 11.72
C TYR A 49 7.39 -30.55 12.85
N ALA A 50 6.15 -30.06 12.72
CA ALA A 50 5.07 -30.42 13.63
C ALA A 50 4.74 -31.91 13.51
N GLU A 51 4.63 -32.45 12.29
CA GLU A 51 4.34 -33.87 12.05
C GLU A 51 5.44 -34.81 12.55
N LYS A 52 6.71 -34.36 12.54
CA LYS A 52 7.83 -35.13 13.11
C LYS A 52 7.77 -35.28 14.63
N GLY A 53 7.07 -34.37 15.33
CA GLY A 53 6.91 -34.39 16.79
C GLY A 53 8.21 -34.22 17.58
N GLY A 54 8.12 -34.40 18.89
CA GLY A 54 9.26 -34.42 19.80
C GLY A 54 10.03 -33.08 19.81
N ALA A 55 11.37 -33.14 19.72
CA ALA A 55 12.20 -31.94 19.74
C ALA A 55 11.96 -31.02 18.53
N TRP A 56 11.55 -31.57 17.38
CA TRP A 56 11.24 -30.76 16.19
C TRP A 56 10.02 -29.87 16.44
N GLU A 57 8.96 -30.45 16.98
CA GLU A 57 7.75 -29.70 17.33
C GLU A 57 7.98 -28.74 18.50
N ALA A 58 8.71 -29.17 19.54
CA ALA A 58 8.89 -28.36 20.75
C ALA A 58 9.78 -27.13 20.55
N PHE A 59 10.78 -27.19 19.67
CA PHE A 59 11.77 -26.12 19.52
C PHE A 59 11.78 -25.49 18.12
N ALA A 60 11.79 -26.30 17.05
CA ALA A 60 11.94 -25.77 15.70
C ALA A 60 10.65 -25.11 15.17
N VAL A 61 9.46 -25.60 15.54
CA VAL A 61 8.19 -25.00 15.13
C VAL A 61 8.01 -23.57 15.70
N PRO A 62 8.20 -23.30 17.01
CA PRO A 62 8.18 -21.93 17.53
C PRO A 62 9.14 -20.97 16.82
N ASP A 63 10.38 -21.41 16.57
CA ASP A 63 11.39 -20.60 15.88
C ASP A 63 10.98 -20.28 14.44
N LEU A 64 10.47 -21.28 13.71
CA LEU A 64 9.97 -21.07 12.34
C LEU A 64 8.74 -20.16 12.31
N LYS A 65 7.83 -20.25 13.30
CA LYS A 65 6.69 -19.33 13.43
C LYS A 65 7.16 -17.90 13.68
N ALA A 66 8.21 -17.70 14.47
CA ALA A 66 8.81 -16.38 14.67
C ALA A 66 9.41 -15.84 13.36
N VAL A 67 10.18 -16.65 12.63
CA VAL A 67 10.72 -16.28 11.31
C VAL A 67 9.60 -15.92 10.34
N ARG A 68 8.53 -16.70 10.31
CA ARG A 68 7.36 -16.43 9.47
C ARG A 68 6.72 -15.09 9.80
N ARG A 69 6.55 -14.76 11.08
CA ARG A 69 6.00 -13.46 11.51
C ARG A 69 6.89 -12.31 11.04
N GLU A 70 8.19 -12.37 11.32
CA GLU A 70 9.14 -11.34 10.87
C GLU A 70 9.16 -11.22 9.35
N THR A 71 9.03 -12.33 8.62
CA THR A 71 8.94 -12.34 7.16
C THR A 71 7.72 -11.58 6.66
N THR A 72 6.54 -11.77 7.26
CA THR A 72 5.33 -11.01 6.88
C THR A 72 5.46 -9.51 7.16
N VAL A 73 6.11 -9.13 8.26
CA VAL A 73 6.39 -7.72 8.59
C VAL A 73 7.37 -7.13 7.56
N ALA A 74 8.44 -7.86 7.22
CA ALA A 74 9.40 -7.44 6.20
C ALA A 74 8.74 -7.26 4.83
N PHE A 75 7.83 -8.17 4.43
CA PHE A 75 7.09 -8.00 3.19
C PHE A 75 6.15 -6.79 3.21
N SER A 76 5.49 -6.49 4.33
CA SER A 76 4.68 -5.28 4.43
C SER A 76 5.50 -4.00 4.25
N LEU A 77 6.72 -3.97 4.83
CA LEU A 77 7.68 -2.87 4.65
C LEU A 77 8.14 -2.75 3.20
N ALA A 78 8.39 -3.87 2.52
CA ALA A 78 8.76 -3.89 1.12
C ALA A 78 7.64 -3.33 0.22
N ILE A 79 6.40 -3.76 0.42
CA ILE A 79 5.21 -3.26 -0.31
C ILE A 79 5.06 -1.76 -0.09
N GLN A 80 5.12 -1.30 1.17
CA GLN A 80 5.06 0.12 1.51
C GLN A 80 6.16 0.92 0.80
N SER A 81 7.38 0.40 0.78
CA SER A 81 8.52 1.07 0.14
C SER A 81 8.41 1.10 -1.39
N ILE A 82 7.84 0.05 -2.02
CA ILE A 82 7.56 0.03 -3.46
C ILE A 82 6.54 1.13 -3.79
N TRP A 83 5.40 1.14 -3.08
CA TRP A 83 4.35 2.14 -3.26
C TRP A 83 4.88 3.57 -3.11
N GLU A 84 5.60 3.86 -2.03
CA GLU A 84 6.12 5.20 -1.77
C GLU A 84 7.07 5.67 -2.87
N ARG A 85 7.95 4.79 -3.37
CA ARG A 85 8.82 5.10 -4.51
C ARG A 85 8.04 5.36 -5.79
N GLN A 86 7.00 4.58 -6.07
CA GLN A 86 6.14 4.79 -7.23
C GLN A 86 5.44 6.16 -7.16
N LEU A 87 4.80 6.48 -6.02
CA LEU A 87 4.12 7.76 -5.83
C LEU A 87 5.09 8.94 -5.92
N ARG A 88 6.24 8.88 -5.24
CA ARG A 88 7.23 9.97 -5.29
C ARG A 88 7.82 10.14 -6.68
N GLY A 89 8.15 9.04 -7.36
CA GLY A 89 8.63 9.07 -8.75
C GLY A 89 7.60 9.65 -9.71
N TYR A 90 6.32 9.32 -9.52
CA TYR A 90 5.21 9.95 -10.24
C TYR A 90 5.17 11.45 -9.99
N LEU A 91 5.15 11.90 -8.72
CA LEU A 91 5.09 13.32 -8.35
C LEU A 91 6.29 14.11 -8.89
N GLN A 92 7.50 13.56 -8.83
CA GLN A 92 8.71 14.17 -9.41
C GLN A 92 8.53 14.47 -10.90
N ARG A 93 8.04 13.49 -11.67
CA ARG A 93 7.78 13.67 -13.12
C ARG A 93 6.66 14.68 -13.38
N CYS A 94 5.62 14.68 -12.54
CA CYS A 94 4.55 15.70 -12.61
C CYS A 94 5.12 17.11 -12.43
N VAL A 95 5.94 17.33 -11.39
CA VAL A 95 6.57 18.63 -11.12
C VAL A 95 7.46 19.04 -12.28
N ALA A 96 8.33 18.14 -12.76
CA ALA A 96 9.29 18.42 -13.82
C ALA A 96 8.61 18.90 -15.11
N GLU A 97 7.47 18.32 -15.46
CA GLU A 97 6.76 18.65 -16.71
C GLU A 97 5.75 19.81 -16.55
N LEU A 98 4.95 19.79 -15.48
CA LEU A 98 3.87 20.77 -15.30
C LEU A 98 4.38 22.10 -14.71
N TYR A 99 5.46 22.05 -13.92
CA TYR A 99 5.99 23.19 -13.18
C TYR A 99 7.54 23.24 -13.19
N PRO A 100 8.20 23.24 -14.37
CA PRO A 100 9.66 23.10 -14.50
C PRO A 100 10.49 24.18 -13.78
N LYS A 101 9.90 25.34 -13.45
CA LYS A 101 10.57 26.46 -12.78
C LYS A 101 10.34 26.51 -11.26
N ARG A 102 9.63 25.53 -10.69
CA ARG A 102 9.23 25.50 -9.28
C ARG A 102 10.08 24.52 -8.49
N ALA A 103 11.29 24.94 -8.15
CA ALA A 103 12.24 24.13 -7.36
C ALA A 103 11.66 23.74 -5.99
N ASP A 104 10.86 24.61 -5.38
CA ASP A 104 10.16 24.35 -4.12
C ASP A 104 9.27 23.11 -4.18
N LEU A 105 8.55 22.91 -5.30
CA LEU A 105 7.71 21.73 -5.50
C LEU A 105 8.54 20.46 -5.71
N HIS A 106 9.73 20.59 -6.31
CA HIS A 106 10.63 19.45 -6.49
C HIS A 106 11.16 18.97 -5.14
N ASP A 107 11.55 19.87 -4.25
CA ASP A 107 12.02 19.54 -2.89
C ASP A 107 10.94 18.85 -2.06
N MET A 108 9.67 19.26 -2.22
CA MET A 108 8.54 18.61 -1.56
C MET A 108 8.42 17.12 -1.91
N THR A 109 8.82 16.69 -3.11
CA THR A 109 8.79 15.27 -3.52
C THR A 109 9.73 14.41 -2.67
N GLN A 110 10.79 15.01 -2.11
CA GLN A 110 11.81 14.35 -1.28
C GLN A 110 11.52 14.50 0.23
N SER A 111 10.42 15.14 0.61
CA SER A 111 10.12 15.36 2.02
C SER A 111 9.93 14.05 2.77
N ASN A 112 10.56 13.94 3.94
CA ASN A 112 10.32 12.85 4.89
C ASN A 112 8.97 12.98 5.63
N LYS A 113 8.27 14.10 5.48
CA LYS A 113 6.96 14.34 6.09
C LYS A 113 5.86 13.92 5.11
N TRP A 114 5.12 12.87 5.45
CA TRP A 114 4.04 12.36 4.58
C TRP A 114 2.99 13.43 4.23
N VAL A 115 2.62 14.28 5.18
CA VAL A 115 1.68 15.40 4.96
C VAL A 115 2.14 16.37 3.86
N VAL A 116 3.45 16.53 3.65
CA VAL A 116 4.00 17.37 2.57
C VAL A 116 3.80 16.69 1.21
N VAL A 117 3.94 15.36 1.15
CA VAL A 117 3.69 14.57 -0.07
C VAL A 117 2.21 14.60 -0.43
N GLU A 118 1.31 14.47 0.55
CA GLU A 118 -0.14 14.58 0.34
C GLU A 118 -0.55 15.97 -0.16
N ALA A 119 0.00 17.02 0.46
CA ALA A 119 -0.24 18.39 0.05
C ALA A 119 0.29 18.66 -1.37
N LEU A 120 1.45 18.09 -1.73
CA LEU A 120 1.99 18.18 -3.08
C LEU A 120 1.08 17.48 -4.09
N PHE A 121 0.59 16.28 -3.80
CA PHE A 121 -0.33 15.57 -4.68
C PHE A 121 -1.59 16.41 -4.95
N LEU A 122 -2.21 16.96 -3.89
CA LEU A 122 -3.36 17.86 -4.01
C LEU A 122 -3.03 19.09 -4.87
N ASN A 123 -1.88 19.72 -4.66
CA ASN A 123 -1.46 20.89 -5.43
C ASN A 123 -1.32 20.57 -6.92
N LEU A 124 -0.68 19.46 -7.26
CA LEU A 124 -0.43 19.07 -8.65
C LEU A 124 -1.69 18.57 -9.37
N ARG A 125 -2.57 17.86 -8.66
CA ARG A 125 -3.68 17.11 -9.25
C ARG A 125 -5.06 17.68 -8.98
N GLY A 126 -5.19 18.64 -8.07
CA GLY A 126 -6.46 19.27 -7.71
C GLY A 126 -7.42 18.34 -6.95
N VAL A 127 -6.99 17.13 -6.57
CA VAL A 127 -7.75 16.16 -5.79
C VAL A 127 -6.87 15.62 -4.66
N ALA A 128 -7.44 15.50 -3.46
CA ALA A 128 -6.70 15.00 -2.31
C ALA A 128 -6.56 13.48 -2.37
N LEU A 129 -5.43 12.92 -1.90
CA LEU A 129 -5.26 11.47 -1.77
C LEU A 129 -6.40 10.84 -0.94
N THR A 130 -6.88 11.55 0.09
CA THR A 130 -8.03 11.14 0.93
C THR A 130 -9.34 10.97 0.18
N SER A 131 -9.45 11.45 -1.06
CA SER A 131 -10.64 11.28 -1.91
C SER A 131 -10.63 9.94 -2.64
N PHE A 132 -9.50 9.23 -2.68
CA PHE A 132 -9.40 7.93 -3.34
C PHE A 132 -10.01 6.83 -2.45
N PRO A 133 -10.81 5.91 -3.02
CA PRO A 133 -11.40 4.80 -2.25
C PRO A 133 -10.37 3.95 -1.52
N SER A 134 -9.18 3.75 -2.10
CA SER A 134 -8.10 2.96 -1.50
C SER A 134 -7.33 3.68 -0.39
N TYR A 135 -7.62 4.96 -0.11
CA TYR A 135 -6.79 5.77 0.79
C TYR A 135 -6.71 5.21 2.21
N SER A 136 -7.81 4.71 2.78
CA SER A 136 -7.80 4.15 4.13
C SER A 136 -6.77 3.03 4.25
N VAL A 137 -6.79 2.08 3.32
CA VAL A 137 -5.87 0.94 3.24
C VAL A 137 -4.43 1.39 3.02
N LEU A 138 -4.21 2.36 2.13
CA LEU A 138 -2.87 2.93 1.89
C LEU A 138 -2.32 3.68 3.11
N SER A 139 -3.20 4.35 3.88
CA SER A 139 -2.83 5.02 5.12
C SER A 139 -2.43 4.00 6.19
N THR A 140 -3.18 2.90 6.31
CA THR A 140 -2.83 1.75 7.16
C THR A 140 -1.46 1.18 6.78
N LEU A 141 -1.21 0.95 5.49
CA LEU A 141 0.08 0.46 5.00
C LEU A 141 1.23 1.40 5.35
N HIS A 142 1.03 2.72 5.23
CA HIS A 142 2.04 3.71 5.61
C HIS A 142 2.37 3.65 7.11
N LEU A 143 1.34 3.55 7.97
CA LEU A 143 1.53 3.38 9.42
C LEU A 143 2.25 2.08 9.76
N LEU A 144 1.85 0.98 9.11
CA LEU A 144 2.45 -0.35 9.27
C LEU A 144 3.92 -0.36 8.85
N GLY A 145 4.26 0.20 7.68
CA GLY A 145 5.65 0.30 7.23
C GLY A 145 6.51 1.16 8.15
N ASN A 146 5.97 2.27 8.68
CA ASN A 146 6.69 3.09 9.66
C ASN A 146 6.91 2.34 10.98
N ALA A 147 5.90 1.61 11.45
CA ALA A 147 6.02 0.75 12.64
C ALA A 147 7.08 -0.35 12.44
N ALA A 148 7.03 -1.05 11.30
CA ALA A 148 8.00 -2.08 10.94
C ALA A 148 9.45 -1.54 10.85
N ARG A 149 9.62 -0.32 10.34
CA ARG A 149 10.95 0.30 10.14
C ARG A 149 11.57 0.83 11.43
N HIS A 150 10.77 1.49 12.26
CA HIS A 150 11.28 2.27 13.40
C HIS A 150 11.10 1.60 14.75
N GLY A 151 10.43 0.46 14.81
CA GLY A 151 10.21 -0.25 16.07
C GLY A 151 9.08 0.37 16.89
N GLU A 152 9.15 0.17 18.20
CA GLU A 152 8.17 0.67 19.16
C GLU A 152 8.18 2.21 19.20
N GLY A 153 7.02 2.84 19.04
CA GLY A 153 6.91 4.29 18.98
C GLY A 153 5.51 4.81 18.66
N GLN A 154 5.43 6.07 18.23
CA GLN A 154 4.16 6.74 17.95
C GLN A 154 3.36 6.04 16.83
N SER A 155 4.05 5.53 15.79
CA SER A 155 3.41 4.80 14.69
C SER A 155 2.74 3.51 15.17
N VAL A 156 3.39 2.75 16.06
CA VAL A 156 2.83 1.54 16.66
C VAL A 156 1.62 1.86 17.54
N THR A 157 1.72 2.91 18.36
CA THR A 157 0.62 3.37 19.22
C THR A 157 -0.60 3.79 18.38
N LYS A 158 -0.36 4.55 17.31
CA LYS A 158 -1.39 4.99 16.38
C LYS A 158 -2.01 3.80 15.63
N LEU A 159 -1.19 2.91 15.10
CA LEU A 159 -1.64 1.71 14.38
C LEU A 159 -2.47 0.81 15.29
N ARG A 160 -2.08 0.58 16.54
CA ARG A 160 -2.86 -0.23 17.48
C ARG A 160 -4.23 0.37 17.78
N ARG A 161 -4.30 1.70 17.92
CA ARG A 161 -5.57 2.41 18.18
C ARG A 161 -6.51 2.35 16.98
N GLU A 162 -5.97 2.51 15.77
CA GLU A 162 -6.77 2.64 14.54
C GLU A 162 -7.05 1.29 13.87
N HIS A 163 -6.17 0.31 14.08
CA HIS A 163 -6.20 -1.02 13.47
C HIS A 163 -5.89 -2.13 14.50
N PRO A 164 -6.77 -2.34 15.49
CA PRO A 164 -6.53 -3.32 16.54
C PRO A 164 -6.52 -4.77 16.04
N GLU A 165 -7.05 -5.05 14.85
CA GLU A 165 -7.02 -6.37 14.18
C GLU A 165 -5.60 -6.94 14.03
N PHE A 166 -4.58 -6.08 14.00
CA PHE A 166 -3.18 -6.48 13.97
C PHE A 166 -2.65 -7.05 15.30
N TRP A 167 -3.42 -6.97 16.39
CA TRP A 167 -3.11 -7.56 17.71
C TRP A 167 -4.37 -8.22 18.31
N PRO A 168 -4.81 -9.37 17.77
CA PRO A 168 -6.05 -10.02 18.20
C PRO A 168 -5.99 -10.57 19.64
N GLU A 169 -4.80 -10.93 20.12
CA GLU A 169 -4.59 -11.57 21.44
C GLU A 169 -4.46 -10.56 22.60
N MET A 170 -4.54 -9.26 22.34
CA MET A 170 -4.37 -8.22 23.35
C MET A 170 -5.73 -7.66 23.77
N PRO A 171 -6.17 -7.83 25.04
CA PRO A 171 -7.47 -7.32 25.50
C PRO A 171 -7.54 -5.80 25.38
N PHE A 172 -8.73 -5.29 25.04
CA PHE A 172 -9.02 -3.86 25.07
C PHE A 172 -9.21 -3.40 26.53
N GLY A 173 -8.43 -2.42 26.99
CA GLY A 173 -8.55 -1.85 28.34
C GLY A 173 -7.68 -0.60 28.54
N ASP A 174 -7.97 0.17 29.60
CA ASP A 174 -7.34 1.46 29.92
C ASP A 174 -5.84 1.37 30.23
N TYR A 175 -5.35 0.16 30.49
CA TYR A 175 -3.93 -0.13 30.47
C TYR A 175 -3.53 -0.55 29.05
N THR A 176 -2.79 0.30 28.35
CA THR A 176 -1.96 -0.13 27.22
C THR A 176 -0.68 -0.75 27.77
N PRO A 177 -0.55 -2.09 27.91
CA PRO A 177 0.78 -2.67 28.00
C PRO A 177 1.59 -2.20 26.79
N LEU A 178 2.90 -2.00 26.98
CA LEU A 178 3.85 -1.69 25.91
C LEU A 178 3.47 -2.51 24.66
N VAL A 179 3.06 -1.82 23.60
CA VAL A 179 2.64 -2.48 22.37
C VAL A 179 3.88 -3.06 21.73
N HIS A 180 4.13 -4.33 22.01
CA HIS A 180 5.26 -5.03 21.44
C HIS A 180 4.96 -5.36 19.98
N LEU A 181 5.82 -4.86 19.08
CA LEU A 181 5.85 -5.30 17.69
C LEU A 181 6.03 -6.81 17.57
N GLY A 182 6.63 -7.44 18.58
CA GLY A 182 6.70 -8.88 18.71
C GLY A 182 5.36 -9.62 18.77
N LYS A 183 4.22 -8.92 18.79
CA LYS A 183 2.87 -9.53 18.70
C LYS A 183 2.07 -9.08 17.48
N LEU A 184 2.70 -8.32 16.58
CA LEU A 184 2.10 -7.84 15.35
C LEU A 184 1.76 -9.03 14.44
N LEU A 185 0.48 -9.17 14.09
CA LEU A 185 0.00 -10.20 13.19
C LEU A 185 -0.27 -9.63 11.79
N VAL A 186 0.67 -9.84 10.87
CA VAL A 186 0.45 -9.58 9.44
C VAL A 186 0.22 -10.90 8.73
N THR A 187 -0.88 -11.01 7.98
CA THR A 187 -1.26 -12.23 7.24
C THR A 187 -0.94 -12.03 5.76
N LEU A 188 -0.91 -13.14 4.99
CA LEU A 188 -0.82 -13.07 3.53
C LEU A 188 -1.99 -12.27 2.94
N GLU A 189 -3.18 -12.41 3.52
CA GLU A 189 -4.37 -11.68 3.10
C GLU A 189 -4.20 -10.16 3.27
N HIS A 190 -3.62 -9.69 4.39
CA HIS A 190 -3.26 -8.28 4.55
C HIS A 190 -2.31 -7.81 3.44
N LEU A 191 -1.28 -8.60 3.12
CA LEU A 191 -0.32 -8.25 2.06
C LEU A 191 -0.97 -8.17 0.68
N ARG A 192 -1.86 -9.11 0.35
CA ARG A 192 -2.67 -9.09 -0.88
C ARG A 192 -3.55 -7.85 -0.94
N HIS A 193 -4.28 -7.58 0.15
CA HIS A 193 -5.16 -6.42 0.24
C HIS A 193 -4.43 -5.09 0.05
N PHE A 194 -3.22 -4.95 0.62
CA PHE A 194 -2.38 -3.77 0.39
C PHE A 194 -1.96 -3.64 -1.09
N SER A 195 -1.56 -4.74 -1.72
CA SER A 195 -1.22 -4.77 -3.15
C SER A 195 -2.40 -4.36 -4.03
N GLU A 196 -3.57 -4.91 -3.77
CA GLU A 196 -4.83 -4.61 -4.46
C GLU A 196 -5.21 -3.13 -4.30
N ALA A 197 -5.09 -2.56 -3.09
CA ALA A 197 -5.37 -1.15 -2.86
C ALA A 197 -4.42 -0.21 -3.63
N ILE A 198 -3.15 -0.59 -3.77
CA ILE A 198 -2.18 0.16 -4.59
C ILE A 198 -2.54 0.03 -6.07
N GLY A 199 -2.90 -1.17 -6.53
CA GLY A 199 -3.40 -1.38 -7.90
C GLY A 199 -4.62 -0.51 -8.20
N ALA A 200 -5.63 -0.53 -7.31
CA ALA A 200 -6.84 0.27 -7.43
C ALA A 200 -6.55 1.78 -7.44
N PHE A 201 -5.56 2.24 -6.68
CA PHE A 201 -5.10 3.64 -6.75
C PHE A 201 -4.59 4.00 -8.15
N TRP A 202 -3.73 3.17 -8.74
CA TRP A 202 -3.17 3.44 -10.06
C TRP A 202 -4.20 3.31 -11.18
N ASP A 203 -5.17 2.40 -11.04
CA ASP A 203 -6.31 2.28 -11.95
C ASP A 203 -7.18 3.56 -11.92
N GLU A 204 -7.42 4.15 -10.75
CA GLU A 204 -8.13 5.44 -10.63
C GLU A 204 -7.35 6.59 -11.29
N ILE A 205 -6.02 6.63 -11.15
CA ILE A 205 -5.18 7.59 -11.87
C ILE A 205 -5.34 7.44 -13.39
N GLU A 206 -5.35 6.21 -13.90
CA GLU A 206 -5.55 5.93 -15.32
C GLU A 206 -6.95 6.34 -15.80
N ILE A 207 -8.00 6.06 -15.01
CA ILE A 207 -9.36 6.49 -15.31
C ILE A 207 -9.43 8.02 -15.40
N ILE A 208 -8.86 8.75 -14.43
CA ILE A 208 -8.84 10.23 -14.45
C ILE A 208 -8.05 10.74 -15.65
N ARG A 209 -6.91 10.13 -15.99
CA ARG A 209 -6.13 10.48 -17.17
C ARG A 209 -6.95 10.35 -18.46
N LEU A 210 -7.63 9.22 -18.64
CA LEU A 210 -8.49 8.95 -19.79
C LEU A 210 -9.67 9.93 -19.86
N ARG A 211 -10.29 10.25 -18.72
CA ARG A 211 -11.38 11.25 -18.63
C ARG A 211 -10.90 12.65 -19.02
N SER A 212 -9.64 12.97 -18.73
CA SER A 212 -9.00 14.27 -19.00
C SER A 212 -8.55 14.46 -20.46
N LEU A 213 -8.71 13.45 -21.32
CA LEU A 213 -8.44 13.58 -22.76
C LEU A 213 -9.56 14.35 -23.46
N ASN A 214 -9.16 15.27 -24.36
CA ASN A 214 -10.10 16.05 -25.17
C ASN A 214 -10.82 15.19 -26.22
N SER A 215 -10.16 14.16 -26.74
CA SER A 215 -10.78 13.19 -27.66
C SER A 215 -11.52 12.13 -26.85
N LYS A 216 -12.76 11.84 -27.24
CA LYS A 216 -13.66 10.88 -26.60
C LYS A 216 -14.02 9.74 -27.56
N ASP A 217 -13.04 9.24 -28.32
CA ASP A 217 -13.21 8.07 -29.21
C ASP A 217 -13.71 6.85 -28.39
N ASP A 218 -14.48 5.95 -29.02
CA ASP A 218 -15.08 4.76 -28.40
C ASP A 218 -14.04 3.87 -27.69
N ARG A 219 -12.79 3.88 -28.17
CA ARG A 219 -11.67 3.17 -27.53
C ARG A 219 -11.41 3.65 -26.10
N ILE A 220 -11.53 4.96 -25.86
CA ILE A 220 -11.31 5.57 -24.54
C ILE A 220 -12.46 5.22 -23.61
N HIS A 221 -13.70 5.26 -24.10
CA HIS A 221 -14.88 4.85 -23.32
C HIS A 221 -14.78 3.38 -22.90
N ARG A 222 -14.47 2.47 -23.83
CA ARG A 222 -14.25 1.05 -23.52
C ARG A 222 -13.14 0.83 -22.50
N GLY A 223 -12.04 1.58 -22.60
CA GLY A 223 -10.94 1.52 -21.64
C GLY A 223 -11.36 1.93 -20.22
N ILE A 224 -12.13 3.01 -20.09
CA ILE A 224 -12.68 3.45 -18.81
C ILE A 224 -13.65 2.40 -18.25
N GLU A 225 -14.55 1.86 -19.07
CA GLU A 225 -15.52 0.84 -18.63
C GLU A 225 -14.85 -0.44 -18.13
N GLU A 226 -13.80 -0.90 -18.80
CA GLU A 226 -13.05 -2.09 -18.38
C GLU A 226 -12.35 -1.86 -17.03
N LEU A 227 -11.69 -0.71 -16.84
CA LEU A 227 -11.07 -0.37 -15.54
C LEU A 227 -12.12 -0.26 -14.42
N ILE A 228 -13.28 0.36 -14.69
CA ILE A 228 -14.38 0.42 -13.73
C ILE A 228 -14.92 -0.98 -13.40
N ARG A 229 -14.99 -1.88 -14.38
CA ARG A 229 -15.43 -3.26 -14.16
C ARG A 229 -14.44 -4.00 -13.26
N GLN A 230 -13.14 -3.88 -13.53
CA GLN A 230 -12.10 -4.48 -12.71
C GLN A 230 -12.11 -3.96 -11.27
N ARG A 231 -12.39 -2.67 -11.07
CA ARG A 231 -12.53 -2.04 -9.75
C ARG A 231 -13.61 -2.69 -8.87
N LYS A 232 -14.75 -3.10 -9.44
CA LYS A 232 -15.88 -3.67 -8.67
C LYS A 232 -15.58 -5.01 -7.99
N PHE A 233 -14.46 -5.65 -8.32
CA PHE A 233 -14.04 -6.91 -7.71
C PHE A 233 -13.06 -6.73 -6.54
N VAL A 234 -12.64 -5.50 -6.24
CA VAL A 234 -11.61 -5.17 -5.22
C VAL A 234 -12.19 -4.43 -4.01
N THR A 235 -13.49 -4.06 -4.05
CA THR A 235 -14.20 -3.35 -2.95
C THR A 235 -15.04 -4.33 -2.16
#